data_AF-A0A661IFM5-F1
#
_entry.id   AF-A0A661IFM5-F1
#
_cell.length_a   1.000
_cell.length_b   1.000
_cell.length_c   1.000
_cell.angle_alpha   90.00
_cell.angle_beta   90.00
_cell.angle_gamma   90.00
#
_symmetry.space_group_name_H-M   'P 1'
#
loop_
_entity.id
_entity.type
_entity.pdbx_description
1 polymer ?
#
loop_
_entity_poly.entity_id
_entity_poly.type
_entity_poly.pdbx_seq_one_letter_code
_entity_poly.pdbx_strand_id
1 'polypeptide(L)' 'MNKLFLLLISAILLSSSNFETKVSRENRAAMENKKIKCRWVCDKKLYKEQKIADAISFYKNSKDYKFTKKPF' A
#
# COMPACT_ATOMS: atom_id res chain seq x y z
N MET A 1 8.40 -26.44 -22.28
CA MET A 1 8.37 -25.07 -21.69
C MET A 1 8.59 -24.06 -22.81
N ASN A 2 7.62 -23.15 -23.02
CA ASN A 2 7.70 -22.14 -24.06
C ASN A 2 8.82 -21.14 -23.74
N LYS A 3 9.75 -20.88 -24.66
CA LYS A 3 10.89 -19.97 -24.46
C LYS A 3 10.44 -18.55 -24.08
N LEU A 4 9.25 -18.15 -24.53
CA LEU A 4 8.61 -16.89 -24.15
C LEU A 4 8.32 -16.80 -22.64
N PHE A 5 7.96 -17.92 -22.01
CA PHE A 5 7.64 -17.97 -20.58
C PHE A 5 8.89 -17.78 -19.71
N LEU A 6 10.03 -18.33 -20.15
CA LEU A 6 11.32 -18.15 -19.47
C LEU A 6 11.80 -16.68 -19.55
N LEU A 7 11.59 -16.01 -20.69
CA LEU A 7 11.93 -14.60 -20.87
C LEU A 7 11.08 -13.70 -19.95
N LEU A 8 9.78 -13.95 -19.87
CA LEU A 8 8.87 -13.20 -19.00
C LEU A 8 9.23 -13.32 -17.52
N ILE A 9 9.59 -14.52 -17.05
CA ILE A 9 10.00 -14.73 -15.65
C ILE A 9 11.28 -13.95 -15.32
N SER A 10 12.26 -13.95 -16.23
CA SER A 10 13.52 -13.20 -16.02
C SER A 10 13.29 -11.69 -15.92
N ALA A 11 12.41 -11.13 -16.76
CA ALA A 11 12.07 -9.71 -16.72
C ALA A 11 11.36 -9.31 -15.43
N ILE A 12 10.47 -10.16 -14.92
CA ILE A 12 9.75 -9.90 -13.68
C ILE A 12 10.72 -9.96 -12.47
N LEU A 13 11.62 -10.94 -12.43
CA LEU A 13 12.60 -11.08 -11.35
C LEU A 13 13.61 -9.92 -11.28
N LEU A 14 13.94 -9.27 -12.40
CA LEU A 14 14.84 -8.10 -12.42
C LEU A 14 14.13 -6.78 -12.05
N SER A 15 12.79 -6.74 -12.00
CA SER A 15 12.03 -5.51 -11.75
C SER A 15 11.93 -5.10 -10.27
N SER A 16 12.39 -5.95 -9.36
CA SER A 16 12.31 -5.77 -7.90
C SER A 16 13.31 -4.76 -7.32
N SER A 17 14.28 -4.26 -8.09
CA SER A 17 15.34 -3.36 -7.60
C SER A 17 14.93 -1.88 -7.47
N ASN A 18 13.79 -1.46 -8.03
CA ASN A 18 13.37 -0.04 -7.99
C ASN A 18 12.83 0.41 -6.62
N PHE A 19 12.63 -0.50 -5.68
CA PHE A 19 12.16 -0.21 -4.33
C PHE A 19 13.28 -0.25 -3.27
N GLU A 20 14.55 -0.29 -3.68
CA GLU A 20 15.64 -0.02 -2.75
C GLU A 20 15.58 1.44 -2.31
N THR A 21 15.06 1.66 -1.10
CA THR A 21 15.06 2.97 -0.45
C THR A 21 16.51 3.31 -0.15
N LYS A 22 17.15 4.11 -1.02
CA LYS A 22 18.54 4.54 -0.81
C LYS A 22 18.64 5.28 0.52
N VAL A 23 19.27 4.63 1.49
CA VAL A 23 19.51 5.20 2.82
C VAL A 23 20.72 6.13 2.71
N SER A 24 20.50 7.36 2.25
CA SER A 24 21.49 8.43 2.39
C SER A 24 21.59 8.88 3.85
N ARG A 25 22.69 9.55 4.19
CA ARG A 25 22.89 10.10 5.54
C ARG A 25 21.80 11.13 5.87
N GLU A 26 21.40 11.90 4.88
CA GLU A 26 20.36 12.93 4.95
C GLU A 26 18.98 12.29 5.18
N ASN A 27 18.68 11.18 4.49
CA ASN A 27 17.45 10.42 4.68
C ASN A 27 17.38 9.81 6.08
N ARG A 28 18.48 9.26 6.58
CA ARG A 28 18.55 8.72 7.95
C ARG A 28 18.32 9.82 8.99
N ALA A 29 18.99 10.96 8.86
CA ALA A 29 18.80 12.11 9.74
C ALA A 29 17.36 12.65 9.71
N ALA A 30 16.72 12.67 8.53
CA ALA A 30 15.32 13.04 8.38
C ALA A 30 14.36 12.03 9.05
N MET A 31 14.64 10.72 8.95
CA MET A 31 13.85 9.68 9.61
C MET A 31 13.95 9.72 11.14
N GLU A 32 15.09 10.13 11.67
CA GLU A 32 15.33 10.30 13.11
C GLU A 32 14.78 11.62 13.65
N ASN A 33 14.42 12.57 12.77
CA ASN A 33 13.81 13.82 13.17
C ASN A 33 12.41 13.60 13.79
N LYS A 34 12.24 13.99 15.05
CA LYS A 34 11.01 13.81 15.82
C LYS A 34 9.77 14.39 15.14
N LYS A 35 9.87 15.57 14.51
CA LYS A 35 8.73 16.22 13.83
C LYS A 35 8.30 15.44 12.60
N ILE A 36 9.26 15.02 11.77
CA ILE A 36 9.01 14.24 10.55
C ILE A 36 8.40 12.87 10.91
N LYS A 37 8.96 12.19 11.91
CA LYS A 37 8.42 10.92 12.40
C LYS A 37 6.98 11.06 12.91
N CYS A 38 6.70 12.08 13.72
CA CYS A 38 5.34 12.34 14.18
C CYS A 38 4.38 12.60 13.01
N ARG A 39 4.80 13.40 12.03
CA ARG A 39 3.99 13.69 10.84
C ARG A 39 3.64 12.41 10.06
N TRP A 40 4.63 11.55 9.84
CA TRP A 40 4.42 10.28 9.14
C TRP A 40 3.43 9.36 9.85
N VAL A 41 3.47 9.28 11.18
CA VAL A 41 2.49 8.51 11.97
C VAL A 41 1.09 9.09 11.81
N CYS A 42 0.95 10.42 11.86
CA CYS A 42 -0.32 11.11 11.66
C CYS A 42 -0.88 10.87 10.25
N ASP A 43 -0.05 11.03 9.22
CA ASP A 43 -0.46 10.83 7.82
C ASP A 43 -0.90 9.37 7.59
N LYS A 44 -0.22 8.39 8.21
CA LYS A 44 -0.65 6.98 8.18
C LYS A 44 -2.02 6.76 8.81
N LYS A 45 -2.31 7.45 9.92
CA LYS A 45 -3.62 7.37 10.58
C LYS A 45 -4.70 7.96 9.67
N LEU A 46 -4.46 9.16 9.13
CA LEU A 46 -5.38 9.82 8.21
C LEU A 46 -5.68 8.97 6.97
N TYR A 47 -4.65 8.35 6.39
CA TYR A 47 -4.83 7.44 5.26
C TYR A 47 -5.72 6.24 5.59
N LYS A 48 -5.56 5.65 6.79
CA LYS A 48 -6.43 4.54 7.23
C LYS A 48 -7.87 5.01 7.42
N GLU A 49 -8.08 6.17 8.02
CA GLU A 49 -9.41 6.76 8.20
C GLU A 49 -10.07 7.03 6.84
N GLN A 50 -9.32 7.56 5.87
CA GLN A 50 -9.80 7.76 4.50
C GLN A 50 -10.18 6.43 3.85
N LYS A 51 -9.34 5.39 3.96
CA LYS A 51 -9.67 4.06 3.41
C LYS A 51 -10.92 3.43 4.03
N ILE A 52 -11.14 3.64 5.32
CA ILE A 52 -12.36 3.20 6.00
C ILE A 52 -13.56 4.00 5.48
N ALA A 53 -13.44 5.32 5.34
CA ALA A 53 -14.50 6.17 4.80
C ALA A 53 -14.87 5.79 3.36
N ASP A 54 -13.87 5.53 2.51
CA ASP A 54 -14.03 5.07 1.14
C ASP A 54 -14.77 3.72 1.09
N ALA A 55 -14.35 2.77 1.94
CA ALA A 55 -15.01 1.47 2.03
C ALA A 55 -16.47 1.59 2.50
N ILE A 56 -16.74 2.40 3.51
CA ILE A 56 -18.11 2.67 3.98
C ILE A 56 -18.95 3.29 2.84
N SER A 57 -18.40 4.27 2.13
CA SER A 57 -19.07 4.92 1.00
C SER A 57 -19.39 3.91 -0.10
N PHE A 58 -18.43 3.05 -0.44
CA PHE A 58 -18.63 1.97 -1.41
C PHE A 58 -19.79 1.06 -0.98
N TYR A 59 -19.78 0.54 0.25
CA TYR A 59 -20.82 -0.39 0.70
C TYR A 59 -22.21 0.25 0.83
N LYS A 60 -22.29 1.55 1.15
CA LYS A 60 -23.56 2.29 1.18
C LYS A 60 -24.17 2.47 -0.21
N ASN A 61 -23.31 2.68 -1.21
CA ASN A 61 -23.75 3.07 -2.55
C ASN A 61 -23.69 1.92 -3.56
N SER A 62 -23.14 0.76 -3.19
CA SER A 62 -23.07 -0.41 -4.06
C SER A 62 -24.46 -0.98 -4.31
N LYS A 63 -24.84 -1.06 -5.58
CA LYS A 63 -26.08 -1.74 -6.01
C LYS A 63 -25.96 -3.26 -5.90
N ASP A 64 -24.73 -3.76 -6.07
CA ASP A 64 -24.44 -5.19 -6.21
C ASP A 64 -24.09 -5.86 -4.87
N TYR A 65 -23.64 -5.08 -3.88
CA TYR A 65 -23.29 -5.60 -2.56
C TYR A 65 -24.44 -5.44 -1.57
N LYS A 66 -24.90 -6.55 -0.98
CA LYS A 66 -25.88 -6.56 0.12
C LYS A 66 -25.33 -7.40 1.27
N PHE A 67 -25.39 -6.87 2.49
CA PHE A 67 -25.03 -7.65 3.68
C PHE A 67 -26.07 -8.76 3.88
N THR A 68 -25.68 -10.01 3.68
CA THR A 68 -26.50 -11.16 4.01
C THR A 68 -26.40 -11.42 5.51
N LYS A 69 -27.51 -11.31 6.25
CA LYS A 69 -27.55 -11.77 7.64
C LYS A 69 -27.43 -13.29 7.64
N LYS A 70 -26.31 -13.83 8.13
CA LYS A 70 -26.27 -15.25 8.51
C LYS A 70 -27.01 -15.40 9.85
N PRO A 71 -27.96 -16.34 9.97
CA PRO A 71 -28.48 -16.72 11.28
C PRO A 71 -27.35 -17.41 12.07
N PHE A 72 -27.20 -17.00 13.31
CA PHE A 72 -26.33 -17.66 14.30
C PHE A 72 -27.05 -18.87 14.88
#